data_AF-A0A4Q2XKH9-F1
#
_entry.id   AF-A0A4Q2XKH9-F1
#
_cell.length_a   1.000
_cell.length_b   1.000
_cell.length_c   1.000
_cell.angle_alpha   90.00
_cell.angle_beta   90.00
_cell.angle_gamma   90.00
#
_symmetry.space_group_name_H-M   'P 1'
#
loop_
_entity.id
_entity.type
_entity.pdbx_description
1 polymer ?
#
loop_
_entity_poly.entity_id
_entity_poly.type
_entity_poly.pdbx_seq_one_letter_code
_entity_poly.pdbx_strand_id
1 'polypeptide(L)'
;MDSTPLPVLHVWSKLSSARWEDAWMERFYAMPKASPVITSLPGGKTVRVEVYCERKADAEKILREFGGKIRELKPQNWAAAAAARLEPVRVRSRLIITHDEEAWKAEQEAHPDRIVLLIPGEMAFGTGDHATTST
;
A
#
# COMPACT_ATOMS: atom_id res chain seq x y z
N MET A 1 -10.82 11.08 13.69
CA MET A 1 -10.06 9.90 13.23
C MET A 1 -9.26 9.40 14.42
N ASP A 2 -9.39 8.12 14.74
CA ASP A 2 -8.69 7.49 15.86
C ASP A 2 -7.18 7.65 15.67
N SER A 3 -6.52 8.31 16.62
CA SER A 3 -5.10 8.65 16.61
C SER A 3 -4.23 7.56 17.25
N THR A 4 -4.81 6.39 17.54
CA THR A 4 -4.06 5.25 18.05
C THR A 4 -3.01 4.81 17.02
N PRO A 5 -1.71 4.80 17.38
CA PRO A 5 -0.66 4.35 16.46
C PRO A 5 -0.91 2.89 16.09
N LEU A 6 -0.87 2.60 14.78
CA LEU A 6 -1.00 1.23 14.28
C LEU A 6 0.11 0.36 14.90
N PRO A 7 -0.20 -0.84 15.42
CA PRO A 7 0.80 -1.70 16.02
C PRO A 7 1.80 -2.18 14.97
N VAL A 8 3.07 -2.33 15.38
CA VAL A 8 4.05 -3.07 14.58
C VAL A 8 3.60 -4.52 14.52
N LEU A 9 3.49 -5.08 13.32
CA LEU A 9 3.14 -6.49 13.13
C LEU A 9 4.40 -7.31 12.88
N HIS A 10 4.47 -8.49 13.48
CA HIS A 10 5.50 -9.49 13.23
C HIS A 10 4.92 -10.54 12.29
N VAL A 11 5.43 -10.59 11.06
CA VAL A 11 4.93 -11.51 10.04
C VAL A 11 5.84 -12.72 9.96
N TRP A 12 5.30 -13.87 10.35
CA TRP A 12 5.92 -15.15 10.05
C TRP A 12 5.60 -15.54 8.61
N SER A 13 6.57 -16.11 7.88
CA SER A 13 6.36 -16.58 6.51
C SER A 13 7.13 -17.85 6.19
N LYS A 14 6.54 -18.70 5.35
CA LYS A 14 7.18 -19.92 4.83
C LYS A 14 6.68 -20.25 3.42
N LEU A 15 7.58 -20.75 2.57
CA LEU A 15 7.19 -21.41 1.33
C LEU A 15 6.80 -22.86 1.62
N SER A 16 5.64 -23.27 1.12
CA SER A 16 5.14 -24.63 1.21
C SER A 16 4.68 -25.13 -0.16
N SER A 17 4.57 -26.44 -0.32
CA SER A 17 3.92 -26.97 -1.53
C SER A 17 2.43 -26.66 -1.51
N ALA A 18 1.86 -26.32 -2.67
CA ALA A 18 0.45 -25.98 -2.80
C ALA A 18 -0.50 -27.07 -2.28
N ARG A 19 -0.09 -28.35 -2.34
CA ARG A 19 -0.88 -29.47 -1.80
C ARG A 19 -1.15 -29.42 -0.29
N TRP A 20 -0.42 -28.59 0.45
CA TRP A 20 -0.55 -28.44 1.90
C TRP A 20 -1.43 -27.24 2.30
N GLU A 21 -2.07 -26.57 1.35
CA GLU A 21 -2.90 -25.38 1.58
C GLU A 21 -3.99 -25.64 2.64
N ASP A 22 -4.81 -26.68 2.45
CA ASP A 22 -5.86 -27.05 3.41
C ASP A 22 -5.30 -27.35 4.80
N ALA A 23 -4.19 -28.09 4.87
CA ALA A 23 -3.52 -28.40 6.14
C ALA A 23 -3.00 -27.14 6.85
N TRP A 24 -2.57 -26.11 6.10
CA TRP A 24 -2.19 -24.83 6.71
C TRP A 24 -3.40 -24.07 7.22
N MET A 25 -4.51 -24.06 6.47
CA MET A 25 -5.75 -23.44 6.93
C MET A 25 -6.25 -24.09 8.23
N GLU A 26 -6.30 -25.42 8.30
CA GLU A 26 -6.75 -26.15 9.49
C GLU A 26 -5.85 -25.89 10.71
N ARG A 27 -4.52 -25.88 10.53
CA ARG A 27 -3.57 -25.64 11.64
C ARG A 27 -3.75 -24.28 12.29
N PHE A 28 -4.00 -23.25 11.50
CA PHE A 28 -4.16 -21.89 12.01
C PHE A 28 -5.62 -21.55 12.34
N TYR A 29 -6.60 -22.29 11.84
CA TYR A 29 -8.00 -22.18 12.27
C TYR A 29 -8.15 -22.37 13.78
N ALA A 30 -7.35 -23.28 14.37
CA ALA A 30 -7.33 -23.53 15.80
C ALA A 30 -6.59 -22.46 16.64
N MET A 31 -5.96 -21.47 16.01
CA MET A 31 -5.25 -20.38 16.72
C MET A 31 -6.11 -19.11 16.74
N PRO A 32 -6.65 -18.71 17.91
CA PRO A 32 -7.38 -17.47 18.04
C PRO A 32 -6.51 -16.28 17.61
N LYS A 33 -7.02 -15.41 16.73
CA LYS A 33 -6.36 -14.20 16.22
C LYS A 33 -5.18 -14.43 15.25
N ALA A 34 -4.99 -15.63 14.72
CA ALA A 34 -3.97 -15.92 13.71
C ALA A 34 -4.61 -16.55 12.47
N SER A 35 -5.02 -15.74 11.50
CA SER A 35 -5.50 -16.24 10.21
C SER A 35 -4.35 -16.27 9.20
N PRO A 36 -4.10 -17.41 8.53
CA PRO A 36 -3.05 -17.49 7.54
C PRO A 36 -3.48 -16.79 6.25
N VAL A 37 -2.55 -16.06 5.65
CA VAL A 37 -2.67 -15.56 4.27
C VAL A 37 -1.87 -16.51 3.39
N ILE A 38 -2.53 -17.06 2.38
CA ILE A 38 -1.91 -18.00 1.43
C ILE A 38 -1.87 -17.34 0.07
N THR A 39 -0.65 -17.10 -0.42
CA THR A 39 -0.41 -16.47 -1.73
C THR A 39 0.16 -17.52 -2.68
N SER A 40 -0.64 -17.85 -3.71
CA SER A 40 -0.22 -18.70 -4.82
C SER A 40 0.60 -17.90 -5.83
N LEU A 41 1.72 -18.46 -6.26
CA LEU A 41 2.52 -17.88 -7.35
C LEU A 41 2.02 -18.46 -8.69
N PRO A 42 1.65 -17.63 -9.68
CA PRO A 42 1.20 -18.12 -10.99
C PRO A 42 2.21 -19.11 -11.59
N GLY A 43 1.73 -20.30 -12.00
CA GLY A 43 2.55 -21.37 -12.55
C GLY A 43 3.45 -22.11 -11.54
N GLY A 44 3.42 -21.74 -10.25
CA GLY A 44 4.22 -22.34 -9.20
C GLY A 44 3.57 -23.58 -8.57
N LYS A 45 4.41 -24.53 -8.11
CA LYS A 45 3.99 -25.68 -7.28
C LYS A 45 3.98 -25.37 -5.77
N THR A 46 4.19 -24.11 -5.43
CA THR A 46 4.40 -23.63 -4.07
C THR A 46 3.52 -22.44 -3.77
N VAL A 47 3.06 -22.39 -2.52
CA VAL A 47 2.36 -21.26 -1.92
C VAL A 47 3.24 -20.61 -0.87
N ARG A 48 3.10 -19.29 -0.71
CA ARG A 48 3.64 -18.57 0.43
C ARG A 48 2.57 -18.49 1.50
N VAL A 49 2.87 -19.02 2.67
CA VAL A 49 2.01 -18.90 3.85
C VAL A 49 2.57 -17.80 4.73
N GLU A 50 1.72 -16.85 5.11
CA GLU A 50 2.05 -15.73 6.00
C GLU A 50 1.07 -15.68 7.18
N VAL A 51 1.57 -15.40 8.38
CA VAL A 51 0.74 -15.17 9.56
C VAL A 51 1.19 -13.88 10.23
N TYR A 52 0.24 -13.00 10.48
CA TYR A 52 0.47 -11.66 11.01
C TYR A 52 0.19 -11.66 12.51
N CYS A 53 1.22 -11.42 13.32
CA CYS A 53 1.13 -11.45 14.77
C CYS A 53 1.37 -10.06 15.35
N GLU A 54 0.50 -9.61 16.27
CA GLU A 54 0.72 -8.38 17.03
C GLU A 54 1.88 -8.55 18.03
N ARG A 55 2.02 -9.74 18.62
CA ARG A 55 3.09 -10.05 19.57
C ARG A 55 4.18 -10.86 18.89
N LYS A 56 5.43 -10.42 19.05
CA LYS A 56 6.61 -11.16 18.57
C LYS A 56 6.67 -12.61 19.05
N ALA A 57 6.28 -12.84 20.30
CA ALA A 57 6.28 -14.17 20.92
C ALA A 57 5.39 -15.19 20.17
N ASP A 58 4.28 -14.74 19.57
CA ASP A 58 3.40 -15.61 18.79
C ASP A 58 4.08 -16.02 17.48
N ALA A 59 4.71 -15.08 16.78
CA ALA A 59 5.49 -15.37 15.58
C ALA A 59 6.69 -16.31 15.87
N GLU A 60 7.36 -16.14 17.01
CA GLU A 60 8.45 -17.01 17.47
C GLU A 60 7.99 -18.41 17.86
N LYS A 61 6.76 -18.56 18.37
CA LYS A 61 6.16 -19.89 18.61
C LYS A 61 5.94 -20.62 17.28
N ILE A 62 5.34 -19.93 16.30
CA ILE A 62 5.10 -20.47 14.95
C ILE A 62 6.43 -20.83 14.26
N LEU A 63 7.46 -19.97 14.39
CA LEU A 63 8.79 -20.24 13.85
C LEU A 63 9.42 -21.50 14.46
N ARG A 64 9.29 -21.71 15.77
CA ARG A 64 9.81 -22.91 16.44
C ARG A 64 9.11 -24.19 15.99
N GLU A 65 7.79 -24.11 15.77
CA GLU A 65 6.99 -25.27 15.40
C GLU A 65 7.14 -25.64 13.91
N PHE A 66 7.19 -24.64 13.03
CA PHE A 66 7.10 -24.85 11.59
C PHE A 66 8.34 -24.40 10.80
N GLY A 67 9.36 -23.83 11.43
CA GLY A 67 10.48 -23.17 10.74
C GLY A 67 10.02 -21.93 9.95
N GLY A 68 10.79 -21.47 8.96
CA GLY A 68 10.43 -20.29 8.16
C GLY A 68 11.22 -19.04 8.55
N LYS A 69 10.63 -17.85 8.38
CA LYS A 69 11.27 -16.56 8.66
C LYS A 69 10.27 -15.58 9.29
N ILE A 70 10.76 -14.72 10.18
CA ILE A 70 10.00 -13.60 10.74
C ILE A 70 10.53 -12.30 10.16
N ARG A 71 9.62 -11.39 9.78
CA ARG A 71 9.94 -10.01 9.43
C ARG A 71 9.03 -9.05 10.20
N GLU A 72 9.51 -7.84 10.43
CA GLU A 72 8.67 -6.77 10.98
C GLU A 72 7.97 -6.03 9.83
N LEU A 73 6.67 -5.82 9.99
CA LEU A 73 5.86 -4.97 9.16
C LEU A 73 5.62 -3.68 9.93
N LYS A 74 6.34 -2.63 9.49
CA LYS A 74 6.22 -1.31 10.10
C LYS A 74 4.84 -0.73 9.82
N PRO A 75 4.21 -0.08 10.79
CA PRO A 75 2.99 0.67 10.56
C PRO A 75 3.29 1.80 9.58
N GLN A 76 2.60 1.79 8.44
CA GLN A 76 2.71 2.83 7.43
C GLN A 76 1.31 3.40 7.19
N ASN A 77 1.17 4.72 7.35
CA ASN A 77 -0.06 5.40 6.96
C ASN A 77 -0.06 5.62 5.44
N TRP A 78 -0.51 4.60 4.71
CA TRP A 78 -0.60 4.64 3.25
C TRP A 78 -1.55 5.73 2.75
N ALA A 79 -2.62 6.03 3.51
CA ALA A 79 -3.55 7.09 3.15
C ALA A 79 -2.88 8.48 3.24
N ALA A 80 -2.10 8.74 4.30
CA ALA A 80 -1.33 9.98 4.39
C ALA A 80 -0.23 10.08 3.33
N ALA A 81 0.43 8.95 3.00
CA ALA A 81 1.42 8.91 1.93
C ALA A 81 0.80 9.16 0.55
N ALA A 82 -0.41 8.64 0.30
CA ALA A 82 -1.15 8.87 -0.94
C ALA A 82 -1.76 10.28 -1.00
N ALA A 83 -2.09 10.87 0.15
CA ALA A 83 -2.54 12.25 0.27
C ALA A 83 -1.39 13.27 0.20
N ALA A 84 -0.15 12.82 -0.04
CA ALA A 84 0.93 13.73 -0.37
C ALA A 84 0.51 14.58 -1.58
N ARG A 85 0.69 15.89 -1.45
CA ARG A 85 0.22 16.86 -2.43
C ARG A 85 0.80 16.53 -3.80
N LEU A 86 -0.08 16.38 -4.78
CA LEU A 86 0.33 16.21 -6.17
C LEU A 86 0.96 17.51 -6.66
N GLU A 87 2.16 17.40 -7.23
CA GLU A 87 2.85 18.54 -7.84
C GLU A 87 2.05 19.06 -9.04
N PRO A 88 2.00 20.39 -9.26
CA PRO A 88 1.36 20.94 -10.45
C PRO A 88 1.91 20.37 -11.75
N VAL A 89 1.02 19.93 -12.64
CA VAL A 89 1.39 19.43 -13.97
C VAL A 89 1.48 20.61 -14.94
N ARG A 90 2.65 20.81 -15.54
CA ARG A 90 2.88 21.85 -16.56
C ARG A 90 2.70 21.28 -17.95
N VAL A 91 1.71 21.77 -18.69
CA VAL A 91 1.46 21.41 -20.07
C VAL A 91 2.00 22.52 -20.98
N ARG A 92 3.19 22.26 -21.55
CA ARG A 92 3.98 23.23 -22.32
C ARG A 92 4.13 24.57 -21.56
N SER A 93 4.09 25.68 -22.30
CA SER A 93 4.19 27.05 -21.79
C SER A 93 2.83 27.73 -21.55
N ARG A 94 1.70 27.04 -21.74
CA ARG A 94 0.37 27.69 -21.74
C ARG A 94 -0.53 27.28 -20.58
N LEU A 95 -0.42 26.04 -20.12
CA LEU A 95 -1.39 25.44 -19.18
C LEU A 95 -0.66 24.88 -17.96
N ILE A 96 -1.24 25.09 -16.78
CA ILE A 96 -0.82 24.49 -15.52
C ILE A 96 -2.05 23.83 -14.90
N ILE A 97 -1.94 22.57 -14.51
CA ILE A 97 -3.00 21.84 -13.82
C ILE A 97 -2.57 21.67 -12.36
N THR A 98 -3.41 22.10 -11.43
CA THR A 98 -3.21 21.98 -9.99
C THR A 98 -4.30 21.10 -9.39
N HIS A 99 -4.01 20.49 -8.24
CA HIS A 99 -4.90 19.50 -7.62
C HIS A 99 -5.59 20.00 -6.34
N ASP A 100 -5.24 21.20 -5.87
CA ASP A 100 -5.83 21.86 -4.71
C ASP A 100 -5.86 23.40 -4.90
N GLU A 101 -6.68 24.08 -4.10
CA GLU A 101 -6.90 25.53 -4.20
C GLU A 101 -5.68 26.37 -3.82
N GLU A 102 -4.85 25.89 -2.90
CA GLU A 102 -3.68 26.64 -2.45
C GLU A 102 -2.62 26.66 -3.56
N ALA A 103 -2.43 25.54 -4.27
CA ALA A 103 -1.53 25.45 -5.41
C ALA A 103 -2.08 26.26 -6.58
N TRP A 104 -3.40 26.22 -6.80
CA TRP A 104 -4.06 27.01 -7.84
C TRP A 104 -3.79 28.52 -7.67
N LYS A 105 -3.97 29.04 -6.46
CA LYS A 105 -3.70 30.47 -6.16
C LYS A 105 -2.22 30.81 -6.35
N ALA A 106 -1.32 29.99 -5.81
CA ALA A 106 0.11 30.22 -5.90
C ALA A 106 0.62 30.22 -7.36
N GLU A 107 0.17 29.25 -8.18
CA GLU A 107 0.57 29.16 -9.58
C GLU A 107 -0.09 30.26 -10.45
N GLN A 108 -1.30 30.70 -10.10
CA GLN A 108 -1.95 31.83 -10.78
C GLN A 108 -1.20 33.14 -10.55
N GLU A 109 -0.71 33.37 -9.33
CA GLU A 109 0.09 34.56 -9.00
C GLU A 109 1.48 34.50 -9.64
N ALA A 110 2.13 33.33 -9.62
CA ALA A 110 3.46 33.13 -10.19
C ALA A 110 3.49 33.16 -11.73
N HIS A 111 2.38 32.80 -12.38
CA HIS A 111 2.28 32.65 -13.84
C HIS A 111 1.05 33.36 -14.42
N PRO A 112 0.99 34.70 -14.38
CA PRO A 112 -0.17 35.47 -14.83
C PRO A 112 -0.43 35.36 -16.35
N ASP A 113 0.57 34.90 -17.12
CA ASP A 113 0.50 34.69 -18.56
C ASP A 113 -0.02 33.28 -18.95
N ARG A 114 -0.26 32.40 -17.96
CA ARG A 114 -0.67 31.01 -18.17
C ARG A 114 -2.08 30.74 -17.66
N ILE A 115 -2.74 29.78 -18.30
CA ILE A 115 -4.04 29.28 -17.85
C ILE A 115 -3.80 28.24 -16.75
N VAL A 116 -4.29 28.53 -15.55
CA VAL A 116 -4.20 27.62 -14.39
C VAL A 116 -5.55 26.97 -14.14
N LEU A 117 -5.61 25.64 -14.25
CA LEU A 117 -6.80 24.82 -14.05
C LEU A 117 -6.71 24.07 -12.73
N LEU A 118 -7.76 24.13 -11.91
CA LEU A 118 -7.91 23.29 -10.73
C LEU A 118 -8.66 22.01 -11.10
N ILE A 119 -7.96 20.88 -11.13
CA ILE A 119 -8.52 19.56 -11.40
C ILE A 119 -8.15 18.62 -10.24
N PRO A 120 -9.09 18.26 -9.36
CA PRO A 120 -8.83 17.35 -8.26
C PRO A 120 -8.29 16.01 -8.76
N GLY A 121 -7.17 15.57 -8.17
CA GLY A 121 -6.53 14.28 -8.48
C GLY A 121 -7.29 13.10 -7.88
N GLU A 122 -8.46 12.79 -8.44
CA GLU A 122 -9.33 11.70 -7.95
C GLU A 122 -9.63 10.66 -9.04
N MET A 123 -10.88 10.18 -9.14
CA MET A 123 -11.25 8.99 -9.90
C MET A 123 -11.42 9.19 -11.42
N ALA A 124 -11.19 10.41 -11.93
CA ALA A 124 -11.37 10.72 -13.34
C ALA A 124 -10.05 10.62 -14.11
N PHE A 125 -10.07 9.99 -15.28
CA PHE A 125 -8.95 10.06 -16.22
C PHE A 125 -8.81 11.49 -16.76
N GLY A 126 -7.57 11.97 -16.93
CA GLY A 126 -7.29 13.33 -17.42
C GLY A 126 -6.82 14.32 -16.36
N THR A 127 -6.27 13.86 -15.22
CA THR A 127 -5.68 14.71 -14.18
C THR A 127 -4.43 15.47 -14.63
N GLY A 128 -3.77 15.03 -15.71
CA GLY A 128 -2.52 15.63 -16.21
C GLY A 128 -1.30 14.72 -16.02
N ASP A 129 -1.36 13.76 -15.10
CA ASP A 129 -0.20 12.94 -14.68
C ASP A 129 0.27 11.89 -15.71
N HIS A 130 -0.41 11.79 -16.84
CA HIS A 130 -0.08 10.84 -17.90
C HIS A 130 0.46 11.56 -19.14
N ALA A 131 1.41 10.95 -19.85
CA ALA A 131 2.09 11.52 -21.01
C ALA A 131 1.12 12.00 -22.11
N THR A 132 0.00 11.31 -22.30
CA THR A 132 -1.03 11.68 -23.28
C THR A 132 -1.81 12.94 -22.91
N THR A 133 -1.76 13.36 -21.65
CA THR A 133 -2.43 14.57 -21.13
C THR A 133 -1.44 15.74 -20.98
N SER A 134 -0.15 15.46 -20.82
CA SER A 134 0.90 16.48 -20.59
C SER A 134 1.63 16.99 -21.85
N THR A 135 1.29 16.47 -23.03
CA THR A 135 1.93 16.85 -24.30
C THR A 135 1.51 18.23 -24.79
#